data_AF-A0A268TWY4-F1
#
_entry.id   AF-A0A268TWY4-F1
#
_cell.length_a   1.000
_cell.length_b   1.000
_cell.length_c   1.000
_cell.angle_alpha   90.00
_cell.angle_beta   90.00
_cell.angle_gamma   90.00
#
_symmetry.space_group_name_H-M   'P 1'
#
loop_
_entity.id
_entity.type
_entity.pdbx_description
1 polymer ?
#
loop_
_entity_poly.entity_id
_entity_poly.type
_entity_poly.pdbx_seq_one_letter_code
_entity_poly.pdbx_strand_id
1 'polypeptide(L)'
;MAQEIALPDTSQSSSQLLNCNAVFESRKNEIKEQLRELDEKNQAMEALKNATQNIFNQRETKLKERENALSLKLKEIEDKEAKLKAMNDENEAKIKNLIKKNEEVLKEIDQAKNNKLAQTYAKMKDSKAAPIIENLPDMEAAAILFSLSAQDMGKILAKMNPKKAAELTEILKKGPPFKEEKKVLPKKTQNQEIPNELSPKNEDTNTQDSSI
;
A
#
# COMPACT_ATOMS: atom_id res chain seq x y z
N MET A 1 28.92 25.30 119.06
CA MET A 1 28.58 25.59 117.65
C MET A 1 29.20 24.50 116.80
N ALA A 2 28.41 23.96 115.86
CA ALA A 2 28.82 23.19 114.68
C ALA A 2 29.56 21.84 114.92
N GLN A 3 29.29 20.75 114.22
CA GLN A 3 28.22 20.38 113.28
C GLN A 3 28.32 18.85 113.16
N GLU A 4 27.19 18.17 113.29
CA GLU A 4 27.08 16.73 113.18
C GLU A 4 27.13 16.32 111.70
N ILE A 5 28.12 15.51 111.32
CA ILE A 5 28.23 14.92 109.99
C ILE A 5 27.83 13.45 110.13
N ALA A 6 26.59 13.16 109.73
CA ALA A 6 26.03 11.82 109.67
C ALA A 6 26.73 10.97 108.59
N LEU A 7 27.07 9.74 108.94
CA LEU A 7 27.63 8.72 108.05
C LEU A 7 26.54 8.20 107.08
N PRO A 8 26.87 7.91 105.81
CA PRO A 8 25.89 7.47 104.82
C PRO A 8 25.46 6.01 105.03
N ASP A 9 24.15 5.78 104.93
CA ASP A 9 23.45 4.53 105.17
C ASP A 9 23.66 3.51 104.01
N THR A 10 24.39 2.44 104.27
CA THR A 10 24.92 1.51 103.25
C THR A 10 23.86 0.54 102.70
N SER A 11 22.70 0.42 103.35
CA SER A 11 21.61 -0.50 102.98
C SER A 11 20.71 0.03 101.86
N GLN A 12 20.44 1.35 101.84
CA GLN A 12 19.62 1.99 100.80
C GLN A 12 20.31 2.03 99.44
N SER A 13 21.65 2.14 99.43
CA SER A 13 22.45 2.17 98.20
C SER A 13 22.38 0.85 97.41
N SER A 14 22.40 -0.30 98.09
CA SER A 14 22.33 -1.62 97.44
C SER A 14 20.96 -1.88 96.79
N SER A 15 19.85 -1.55 97.47
CA SER A 15 18.50 -1.69 96.90
C SER A 15 18.24 -0.75 95.73
N GLN A 16 18.79 0.48 95.76
CA GLN A 16 18.70 1.41 94.64
C GLN A 16 19.50 0.92 93.43
N LEU A 17 20.70 0.37 93.62
CA LEU A 17 21.51 -0.20 92.53
C LEU A 17 20.83 -1.39 91.85
N LEU A 18 20.18 -2.27 92.62
CA LEU A 18 19.39 -3.39 92.07
C LEU A 18 18.19 -2.90 91.24
N ASN A 19 17.49 -1.87 91.71
CA ASN A 19 16.38 -1.26 90.96
C ASN A 19 16.86 -0.55 89.68
N CYS A 20 18.00 0.16 89.74
CA CYS A 20 18.62 0.74 88.55
C CYS A 20 18.97 -0.33 87.52
N ASN A 21 19.56 -1.46 87.94
CA ASN A 21 19.91 -2.55 87.04
C ASN A 21 18.67 -3.16 86.34
N ALA A 22 17.56 -3.32 87.06
CA ALA A 22 16.30 -3.78 86.48
C ALA A 22 15.75 -2.79 85.43
N VAL A 23 15.82 -1.48 85.67
CA VAL A 23 15.42 -0.44 84.71
C VAL A 23 16.33 -0.44 83.48
N PHE A 24 17.65 -0.63 83.67
CA PHE A 24 18.61 -0.72 82.56
C PHE A 24 18.35 -1.95 81.67
N GLU A 25 18.15 -3.13 82.26
CA GLU A 25 17.83 -4.34 81.48
C GLU A 25 16.47 -4.23 80.78
N SER A 26 15.47 -3.60 81.40
CA SER A 26 14.17 -3.32 80.76
C SER A 26 14.33 -2.43 79.53
N ARG A 27 15.01 -1.28 79.65
CA ARG A 27 15.27 -0.37 78.53
C ARG A 27 16.14 -1.01 77.44
N LYS A 28 17.12 -1.81 77.82
CA LYS A 28 17.96 -2.58 76.88
C LYS A 28 17.11 -3.57 76.07
N ASN A 29 16.15 -4.24 76.71
CA ASN A 29 15.22 -5.13 76.03
C ASN A 29 14.25 -4.36 75.11
N GLU A 30 13.74 -3.21 75.55
CA GLU A 30 12.89 -2.33 74.73
C GLU A 30 13.63 -1.84 73.48
N ILE A 31 14.86 -1.34 73.63
CA ILE A 31 15.70 -0.88 72.52
C ILE A 31 16.01 -2.04 71.55
N LYS A 32 16.27 -3.24 72.08
CA LYS A 32 16.52 -4.42 71.26
C LYS A 32 15.30 -4.80 70.41
N GLU A 33 14.10 -4.65 70.96
CA GLU A 33 12.87 -4.93 70.23
C GLU A 33 12.58 -3.86 69.17
N GLN A 34 12.78 -2.57 69.50
CA GLN A 34 12.69 -1.48 68.53
C GLN A 34 13.69 -1.64 67.38
N LEU A 35 14.90 -2.14 67.67
CA LEU A 35 15.91 -2.41 66.64
C LEU A 35 15.48 -3.53 65.69
N ARG A 36 14.85 -4.59 66.21
CA ARG A 36 14.25 -5.66 65.38
C ARG A 36 13.14 -5.12 64.50
N GLU A 37 12.23 -4.33 65.05
CA GLU A 37 11.14 -3.73 64.28
C GLU A 37 11.66 -2.78 63.18
N LEU A 38 12.74 -2.04 63.47
CA LEU A 38 13.40 -1.18 62.50
C LEU A 38 14.04 -1.99 61.37
N ASP A 39 14.71 -3.10 61.69
CA ASP A 39 15.30 -4.00 60.71
C ASP A 39 14.24 -4.64 59.82
N GLU A 40 13.12 -5.09 60.38
CA GLU A 40 11.97 -5.62 59.62
C GLU A 40 11.39 -4.56 58.66
N LYS A 41 11.20 -3.32 59.13
CA LYS A 41 10.73 -2.21 58.29
C LYS A 41 11.72 -1.87 57.18
N ASN A 42 13.02 -1.87 57.47
CA ASN A 42 14.06 -1.62 56.47
C ASN A 42 14.08 -2.71 55.39
N GLN A 43 13.95 -3.98 55.77
CA GLN A 43 13.85 -5.10 54.83
C GLN A 43 12.59 -5.00 53.97
N ALA A 44 11.44 -4.66 54.57
CA ALA A 44 10.19 -4.44 53.84
C ALA A 44 10.29 -3.26 52.86
N MET A 45 10.92 -2.16 53.27
CA MET A 45 11.13 -0.98 52.43
C MET A 45 12.04 -1.31 51.25
N GLU A 46 13.15 -2.00 51.48
CA GLU A 46 14.09 -2.37 50.43
C GLU A 46 13.45 -3.37 49.45
N ALA A 47 12.65 -4.32 49.94
CA ALA A 47 11.87 -5.21 49.09
C ALA A 47 10.86 -4.42 48.21
N LEU A 48 10.15 -3.46 48.77
CA LEU A 48 9.21 -2.61 48.03
C LEU A 48 9.93 -1.76 46.98
N LYS A 49 11.06 -1.15 47.34
CA LYS A 49 11.90 -0.35 46.44
C LYS A 49 12.40 -1.18 45.27
N ASN A 50 12.91 -2.38 45.52
CA ASN A 50 13.39 -3.29 44.48
C ASN A 50 12.26 -3.79 43.57
N ALA A 51 11.10 -4.14 44.15
CA ALA A 51 9.92 -4.51 43.37
C ALA A 51 9.46 -3.35 42.47
N THR A 52 9.46 -2.13 43.00
CA THR A 52 9.07 -0.92 42.29
C THR A 52 10.06 -0.62 41.16
N GLN A 53 11.37 -0.67 41.43
CA GLN A 53 12.40 -0.45 40.42
C GLN A 53 12.30 -1.48 39.28
N ASN A 54 12.03 -2.75 39.59
CA ASN A 54 11.83 -3.77 38.58
C ASN A 54 10.62 -3.45 37.69
N ILE A 55 9.49 -3.02 38.28
CA ILE A 55 8.31 -2.62 37.51
C ILE A 55 8.61 -1.40 36.63
N PHE A 56 9.36 -0.42 37.12
CA PHE A 56 9.78 0.73 36.33
C PHE A 56 10.65 0.32 35.16
N ASN A 57 11.69 -0.48 35.39
CA ASN A 57 12.58 -0.98 34.34
C ASN A 57 11.79 -1.76 33.27
N GLN A 58 10.85 -2.63 33.68
CA GLN A 58 9.99 -3.37 32.75
C GLN A 58 9.06 -2.48 31.93
N ARG A 59 8.56 -1.38 32.52
CA ARG A 59 7.73 -0.41 31.81
C ARG A 59 8.57 0.40 30.81
N GLU A 60 9.76 0.79 31.21
CA GLU A 60 10.70 1.53 30.36
C GLU A 60 11.11 0.71 29.14
N THR A 61 11.46 -0.57 29.31
CA THR A 61 11.80 -1.45 28.19
C THR A 61 10.63 -1.62 27.23
N LYS A 62 9.42 -1.90 27.75
CA LYS A 62 8.20 -2.01 26.93
C LYS A 62 7.85 -0.71 26.22
N LEU A 63 8.08 0.44 26.85
CA LEU A 63 7.83 1.73 26.23
C LEU A 63 8.81 1.97 25.09
N LYS A 64 10.09 1.72 25.30
CA LYS A 64 11.13 1.84 24.29
C LYS A 64 10.90 0.90 23.10
N GLU A 65 10.48 -0.34 23.35
CA GLU A 65 10.10 -1.28 22.29
C GLU A 65 8.92 -0.75 21.46
N ARG A 66 7.90 -0.18 22.12
CA ARG A 66 6.75 0.41 21.42
C ARG A 66 7.12 1.66 20.64
N GLU A 67 7.95 2.53 21.20
CA GLU A 67 8.44 3.73 20.51
C GLU A 67 9.24 3.37 19.27
N ASN A 68 10.12 2.38 19.36
CA ASN A 68 10.87 1.88 18.21
C ASN A 68 9.92 1.27 17.15
N ALA A 69 8.97 0.44 17.57
CA ALA A 69 8.00 -0.16 16.67
C ALA A 69 7.12 0.90 15.99
N LEU A 70 6.67 1.93 16.72
CA LEU A 70 5.91 3.05 16.17
C LEU A 70 6.75 3.89 15.22
N SER A 71 8.00 4.19 15.57
CA SER A 71 8.92 4.94 14.70
C SER A 71 9.14 4.21 13.37
N LEU A 72 9.32 2.89 13.40
CA LEU A 72 9.44 2.08 12.19
C LEU A 72 8.17 2.11 11.35
N LYS A 73 6.99 1.96 11.99
CA LYS A 73 5.70 2.05 11.29
C LYS A 73 5.43 3.42 10.69
N LEU A 74 5.82 4.49 11.38
CA LEU A 74 5.67 5.85 10.86
C LEU A 74 6.51 6.05 9.60
N LYS A 75 7.77 5.60 9.60
CA LYS A 75 8.61 5.63 8.39
C LYS A 75 8.01 4.81 7.25
N GLU A 76 7.50 3.61 7.54
CA GLU A 76 6.86 2.77 6.53
C GLU A 76 5.60 3.44 5.93
N ILE A 77 4.82 4.14 6.75
CA ILE A 77 3.65 4.90 6.30
C ILE A 77 4.09 6.08 5.44
N GLU A 78 5.07 6.88 5.87
CA GLU A 78 5.62 8.00 5.11
C GLU A 78 6.15 7.56 3.74
N ASP A 79 6.91 6.45 3.68
CA ASP A 79 7.44 5.88 2.44
C ASP A 79 6.30 5.41 1.51
N LYS A 80 5.27 4.77 2.07
CA LYS A 80 4.09 4.32 1.32
C LYS A 80 3.27 5.49 0.78
N GLU A 81 3.07 6.53 1.58
CA GLU A 81 2.37 7.75 1.18
C GLU A 81 3.12 8.47 0.06
N ALA A 82 4.44 8.62 0.18
CA ALA A 82 5.27 9.22 -0.86
C ALA A 82 5.19 8.42 -2.18
N LYS A 83 5.27 7.08 -2.10
CA LYS A 83 5.15 6.20 -3.27
C LYS A 83 3.76 6.29 -3.90
N LEU A 84 2.70 6.29 -3.10
CA LEU A 84 1.32 6.38 -3.59
C LEU A 84 1.07 7.74 -4.26
N LYS A 85 1.57 8.82 -3.68
CA LYS A 85 1.50 10.15 -4.28
C LYS A 85 2.22 10.20 -5.63
N ALA A 86 3.45 9.70 -5.71
CA ALA A 86 4.20 9.65 -6.97
C ALA A 86 3.48 8.82 -8.05
N MET A 87 2.91 7.67 -7.66
CA MET A 87 2.14 6.82 -8.57
C MET A 87 0.86 7.50 -9.06
N ASN A 88 0.15 8.22 -8.18
CA ASN A 88 -1.03 8.98 -8.55
C ASN A 88 -0.70 10.14 -9.50
N ASP A 89 0.35 10.89 -9.20
CA ASP A 89 0.83 12.00 -10.05
C ASP A 89 1.21 11.49 -11.46
N GLU A 90 1.91 10.34 -11.54
CA GLU A 90 2.26 9.69 -12.81
C GLU A 90 1.02 9.21 -13.58
N ASN A 91 0.07 8.58 -12.89
CA ASN A 91 -1.17 8.11 -13.49
C ASN A 91 -2.03 9.27 -13.99
N GLU A 92 -2.14 10.36 -13.23
CA GLU A 92 -2.87 11.55 -13.64
C GLU A 92 -2.24 12.17 -14.90
N ALA A 93 -0.90 12.25 -14.96
CA ALA A 93 -0.20 12.72 -16.15
C ALA A 93 -0.45 11.81 -17.37
N LYS A 94 -0.41 10.49 -17.20
CA LYS A 94 -0.73 9.52 -18.26
C LYS A 94 -2.17 9.68 -18.75
N ILE A 95 -3.13 9.77 -17.84
CA ILE A 95 -4.55 9.94 -18.17
C ILE A 95 -4.76 11.25 -18.92
N LYS A 96 -4.21 12.37 -18.45
CA LYS A 96 -4.29 13.67 -19.15
C LYS A 96 -3.70 13.59 -20.56
N ASN A 97 -2.58 12.91 -20.74
CA ASN A 97 -1.97 12.73 -22.06
C ASN A 97 -2.81 11.84 -22.97
N LEU A 98 -3.42 10.78 -22.45
CA LEU A 98 -4.33 9.92 -23.21
C LEU A 98 -5.61 10.68 -23.62
N ILE A 99 -6.18 11.46 -22.71
CA ILE A 99 -7.34 12.32 -23.00
C ILE A 99 -7.00 13.31 -24.11
N LYS A 100 -5.88 14.04 -23.99
CA LYS A 100 -5.44 14.98 -25.04
C LYS A 100 -5.26 14.31 -26.40
N LYS A 101 -4.58 13.15 -26.44
CA LYS A 101 -4.41 12.38 -27.68
C LYS A 101 -5.75 11.93 -28.26
N ASN A 102 -6.66 11.47 -27.42
CA ASN A 102 -7.99 11.06 -27.87
C ASN A 102 -8.80 12.25 -28.41
N GLU A 103 -8.75 13.41 -27.75
CA GLU A 103 -9.38 14.64 -28.22
C GLU A 103 -8.81 15.11 -29.56
N GLU A 104 -7.48 15.03 -29.75
CA GLU A 104 -6.82 15.33 -31.01
C GLU A 104 -7.27 14.37 -32.11
N VAL A 105 -7.28 13.06 -31.84
CA VAL A 105 -7.76 12.05 -32.78
C VAL A 105 -9.23 12.25 -33.14
N LEU A 106 -10.10 12.56 -32.17
CA LEU A 106 -11.51 12.85 -32.43
C LEU A 106 -11.68 14.08 -33.32
N LYS A 107 -10.90 15.15 -33.08
CA LYS A 107 -10.89 16.32 -33.96
C LYS A 107 -10.45 15.97 -35.38
N GLU A 108 -9.41 15.15 -35.54
CA GLU A 108 -8.96 14.67 -36.86
C GLU A 108 -10.06 13.85 -37.57
N ILE A 109 -10.75 12.96 -36.83
CA ILE A 109 -11.86 12.16 -37.37
C ILE A 109 -13.02 13.07 -37.80
N ASP A 110 -13.41 14.03 -36.97
CA ASP A 110 -14.50 14.96 -37.27
C ASP A 110 -14.17 15.85 -38.48
N GLN A 111 -12.92 16.31 -38.59
CA GLN A 111 -12.45 17.07 -39.75
C GLN A 111 -12.46 16.21 -41.02
N ALA A 112 -11.98 14.97 -40.95
CA ALA A 112 -12.00 14.03 -42.06
C ALA A 112 -13.44 13.75 -42.53
N LYS A 113 -14.35 13.48 -41.59
CA LYS A 113 -15.77 13.22 -41.86
C LYS A 113 -16.47 14.42 -42.51
N ASN A 114 -16.18 15.64 -42.06
CA ASN A 114 -16.78 16.87 -42.58
C ASN A 114 -16.03 17.47 -43.77
N ASN A 115 -15.06 16.75 -44.35
CA ASN A 115 -14.28 17.27 -45.45
C ASN A 115 -15.16 17.54 -46.68
N LYS A 116 -15.07 18.76 -47.20
CA LYS A 116 -15.77 19.23 -48.40
C LYS A 116 -15.50 18.35 -49.62
N LEU A 117 -14.33 17.70 -49.70
CA LEU A 117 -14.03 16.72 -50.74
C LEU A 117 -14.99 15.51 -50.71
N ALA A 118 -15.29 14.96 -49.54
CA ALA A 118 -16.21 13.82 -49.43
C ALA A 118 -17.62 14.20 -49.90
N GLN A 119 -18.08 15.40 -49.59
CA GLN A 119 -19.36 15.91 -50.11
C GLN A 119 -19.37 16.08 -51.64
N THR A 120 -18.24 16.46 -52.24
CA THR A 120 -18.13 16.56 -53.71
C THR A 120 -18.22 15.18 -54.36
N TYR A 121 -17.55 14.17 -53.81
CA TYR A 121 -17.64 12.80 -54.34
C TYR A 121 -19.01 12.15 -54.09
N ALA A 122 -19.66 12.45 -52.96
CA ALA A 122 -21.04 12.00 -52.68
C ALA A 122 -22.07 12.52 -53.71
N LYS A 123 -21.87 13.74 -54.22
CA LYS A 123 -22.76 14.36 -55.22
C LYS A 123 -22.41 13.96 -56.66
N MET A 124 -21.25 13.34 -56.88
CA MET A 124 -20.82 12.90 -58.20
C MET A 124 -21.41 11.52 -58.53
N LYS A 125 -21.72 11.26 -59.80
CA LYS A 125 -22.20 9.94 -60.24
C LYS A 125 -21.15 8.87 -59.92
N ASP A 126 -21.54 7.79 -59.24
CA ASP A 126 -20.60 6.75 -58.75
C ASP A 126 -19.70 6.19 -59.87
N SER A 127 -20.22 6.07 -61.09
CA SER A 127 -19.46 5.59 -62.27
C SER A 127 -18.30 6.51 -62.69
N LYS A 128 -18.32 7.78 -62.28
CA LYS A 128 -17.22 8.73 -62.48
C LYS A 128 -16.35 8.87 -61.22
N ALA A 129 -16.95 8.77 -60.04
CA ALA A 129 -16.22 8.86 -58.77
C ALA A 129 -15.31 7.64 -58.53
N ALA A 130 -15.77 6.42 -58.85
CA ALA A 130 -15.01 5.18 -58.65
C ALA A 130 -13.62 5.17 -59.31
N PRO A 131 -13.47 5.45 -60.63
CA PRO A 131 -12.15 5.47 -61.26
C PRO A 131 -11.26 6.64 -60.80
N ILE A 132 -11.85 7.74 -60.29
CA ILE A 132 -11.06 8.84 -59.73
C ILE A 132 -10.46 8.41 -58.38
N ILE A 133 -11.28 7.80 -57.51
CA ILE A 133 -10.84 7.31 -56.19
C ILE A 133 -9.85 6.15 -56.33
N GLU A 134 -10.00 5.29 -57.33
CA GLU A 134 -9.08 4.17 -57.60
C GLU A 134 -7.65 4.64 -57.94
N ASN A 135 -7.52 5.83 -58.53
CA ASN A 135 -6.23 6.41 -58.89
C ASN A 135 -5.61 7.30 -57.79
N LEU A 136 -6.30 7.48 -56.66
CA LEU A 136 -5.76 8.20 -55.50
C LEU A 136 -4.87 7.29 -54.64
N PRO A 137 -3.97 7.86 -53.83
CA PRO A 137 -3.26 7.10 -52.80
C PRO A 137 -4.22 6.42 -51.84
N ASP A 138 -3.90 5.20 -51.42
CA ASP A 138 -4.79 4.32 -50.66
C ASP A 138 -5.35 4.96 -49.38
N MET A 139 -4.51 5.75 -48.71
CA MET A 139 -4.87 6.44 -47.46
C MET A 139 -5.86 7.59 -47.70
N GLU A 140 -5.69 8.34 -48.80
CA GLU A 140 -6.60 9.42 -49.18
C GLU A 140 -7.93 8.86 -49.71
N ALA A 141 -7.87 7.79 -50.50
CA ALA A 141 -9.04 7.06 -50.96
C ALA A 141 -9.86 6.50 -49.79
N ALA A 142 -9.20 5.87 -48.81
CA ALA A 142 -9.86 5.38 -47.59
C ALA A 142 -10.46 6.52 -46.76
N ALA A 143 -9.77 7.65 -46.62
CA ALA A 143 -10.30 8.82 -45.91
C ALA A 143 -11.56 9.38 -46.58
N ILE A 144 -11.58 9.49 -47.91
CA ILE A 144 -12.76 9.94 -48.66
C ILE A 144 -13.91 8.93 -48.52
N LEU A 145 -13.64 7.63 -48.69
CA LEU A 145 -14.66 6.57 -48.57
C LEU A 145 -15.26 6.49 -47.16
N PHE A 146 -14.45 6.66 -46.12
CA PHE A 146 -14.91 6.68 -44.72
C PHE A 146 -15.87 7.84 -44.42
N SER A 147 -15.68 8.98 -45.10
CA SER A 147 -16.52 10.16 -44.94
C SER A 147 -17.82 10.12 -45.74
N LEU A 148 -18.00 9.13 -46.63
CA LEU A 148 -19.25 8.91 -47.38
C LEU A 148 -20.27 8.11 -46.56
N SER A 149 -21.53 8.15 -46.98
CA SER A 149 -22.55 7.26 -46.43
C SER A 149 -22.23 5.80 -46.80
N ALA A 150 -22.64 4.84 -45.95
CA ALA A 150 -22.43 3.42 -46.23
C ALA A 150 -23.01 2.98 -47.59
N GLN A 151 -24.11 3.60 -48.00
CA GLN A 151 -24.76 3.32 -49.28
C GLN A 151 -23.93 3.82 -50.46
N ASP A 152 -23.40 5.04 -50.40
CA ASP A 152 -22.63 5.63 -51.51
C ASP A 152 -21.24 5.00 -51.60
N MET A 153 -20.60 4.72 -50.46
CA MET A 153 -19.38 3.95 -50.39
C MET A 153 -19.55 2.57 -51.05
N GLY A 154 -20.64 1.84 -50.72
CA GLY A 154 -20.92 0.54 -51.32
C GLY A 154 -21.11 0.59 -52.85
N LYS A 155 -21.80 1.61 -53.36
CA LYS A 155 -21.99 1.83 -54.80
C LYS A 155 -20.68 2.16 -55.53
N ILE A 156 -19.78 2.91 -54.88
CA ILE A 156 -18.47 3.28 -55.43
C ILE A 156 -17.53 2.07 -55.42
N LEU A 157 -17.47 1.31 -54.31
CA LEU A 157 -16.70 0.07 -54.21
C LEU A 157 -17.14 -0.98 -55.24
N ALA A 158 -18.45 -1.05 -55.55
CA ALA A 158 -18.98 -1.97 -56.55
C ALA A 158 -18.59 -1.61 -58.00
N LYS A 159 -18.13 -0.38 -58.27
CA LYS A 159 -17.80 0.12 -59.62
C LYS A 159 -16.30 0.38 -59.84
N MET A 160 -15.45 0.05 -58.87
CA MET A 160 -13.99 0.11 -58.98
C MET A 160 -13.38 -1.28 -59.18
N ASN A 161 -12.07 -1.36 -59.38
CA ASN A 161 -11.36 -2.64 -59.47
C ASN A 161 -11.47 -3.47 -58.18
N PRO A 162 -11.88 -4.76 -58.27
CA PRO A 162 -12.04 -5.64 -57.11
C PRO A 162 -10.80 -5.78 -56.22
N LYS A 163 -9.59 -5.76 -56.80
CA LYS A 163 -8.34 -5.84 -56.02
C LYS A 163 -8.15 -4.58 -55.17
N LYS A 164 -8.36 -3.42 -55.78
CA LYS A 164 -8.24 -2.13 -55.08
C LYS A 164 -9.31 -1.97 -54.00
N ALA A 165 -10.55 -2.38 -54.29
CA ALA A 165 -11.64 -2.38 -53.32
C ALA A 165 -11.32 -3.22 -52.08
N ALA A 166 -10.70 -4.39 -52.26
CA ALA A 166 -10.29 -5.26 -51.15
C ALA A 166 -9.22 -4.58 -50.27
N GLU A 167 -8.18 -4.00 -50.88
CA GLU A 167 -7.12 -3.26 -50.17
C GLU A 167 -7.68 -2.07 -49.37
N LEU A 168 -8.55 -1.26 -49.98
CA LEU A 168 -9.19 -0.12 -49.31
C LEU A 168 -10.11 -0.59 -48.17
N THR A 169 -10.79 -1.72 -48.32
CA THR A 169 -11.63 -2.29 -47.25
C THR A 169 -10.79 -2.75 -46.06
N GLU A 170 -9.58 -3.30 -46.29
CA GLU A 170 -8.66 -3.62 -45.20
C GLU A 170 -8.18 -2.38 -44.44
N ILE A 171 -7.95 -1.28 -45.15
CA ILE A 171 -7.57 0.00 -44.53
C ILE A 171 -8.76 0.59 -43.74
N LEU A 172 -9.97 0.57 -44.32
CA LEU A 172 -11.18 1.05 -43.66
C LEU A 172 -11.51 0.25 -42.39
N LYS A 173 -11.23 -1.06 -42.37
CA LYS A 173 -11.40 -1.91 -41.19
C LYS A 173 -10.52 -1.47 -40.00
N LYS A 174 -9.35 -0.88 -40.25
CA LYS A 174 -8.46 -0.36 -39.20
C LYS A 174 -8.98 0.93 -38.57
N GLY A 175 -9.89 1.64 -39.26
CA GLY A 175 -10.51 2.87 -38.80
C GLY A 175 -9.58 4.09 -38.93
N PRO A 176 -10.12 5.32 -38.81
CA PRO A 176 -9.31 6.53 -38.84
C PRO A 176 -8.62 6.77 -37.48
N PRO A 177 -7.51 7.54 -37.46
CA PRO A 177 -6.92 8.27 -38.57
C PRO A 177 -6.11 7.36 -39.50
N PHE A 178 -6.33 7.46 -40.81
CA PHE A 178 -5.62 6.67 -41.83
C PHE A 178 -4.22 7.25 -42.09
N LYS A 179 -3.34 7.23 -41.08
CA LYS A 179 -1.93 7.62 -41.17
C LYS A 179 -1.06 6.40 -41.52
N GLU A 180 -0.01 6.60 -42.32
CA GLU A 180 0.96 5.55 -42.60
C GLU A 180 1.63 5.11 -41.29
N GLU A 181 1.26 3.95 -40.77
CA GLU A 181 2.04 3.29 -39.74
C GLU A 181 3.38 2.87 -40.36
N LYS A 182 4.44 3.65 -40.10
CA LYS A 182 5.81 3.15 -40.24
C LYS A 182 5.89 1.88 -39.39
N LYS A 183 5.92 0.71 -40.03
CA LYS A 183 6.11 -0.60 -39.40
C LYS A 183 7.31 -0.55 -38.45
N VAL A 184 7.06 -0.37 -37.16
CA VAL A 184 7.99 -0.80 -36.11
C VAL A 184 7.55 -2.22 -35.77
N LEU A 185 8.21 -3.19 -36.39
CA LEU A 185 8.04 -4.60 -36.03
C LEU A 185 8.27 -4.77 -34.51
N PRO A 186 7.38 -5.43 -33.77
CA PRO A 186 7.70 -5.86 -32.43
C PRO A 186 8.78 -6.95 -32.53
N LYS A 187 9.96 -6.66 -31.96
CA LYS A 187 10.97 -7.69 -31.68
C LYS A 187 10.30 -8.76 -30.82
N LYS A 188 10.21 -9.98 -31.37
CA LYS A 188 9.96 -11.21 -30.61
C LYS A 188 11.02 -11.31 -29.51
N THR A 189 10.62 -11.13 -28.26
CA THR A 189 11.31 -11.78 -27.15
C THR A 189 10.67 -13.14 -26.99
N GLN A 190 11.44 -14.18 -27.36
CA GLN A 190 11.10 -15.57 -27.15
C GLN A 190 11.23 -15.94 -25.66
N ASN A 191 10.35 -16.86 -25.27
CA ASN A 191 10.45 -17.85 -24.19
C ASN A 191 10.39 -17.34 -22.75
N GLN A 192 9.27 -17.63 -22.07
CA GLN A 192 9.25 -18.71 -21.07
C GLN A 192 7.94 -19.52 -21.20
N GLU A 193 8.14 -20.83 -21.12
CA GLU A 193 7.19 -21.92 -21.37
C GLU A 193 6.16 -22.03 -20.25
N ILE A 194 4.90 -22.30 -20.62
CA ILE A 194 3.96 -23.03 -19.75
C ILE A 194 3.29 -24.06 -20.66
N PRO A 195 3.59 -25.36 -20.54
CA PRO A 195 2.85 -26.40 -21.24
C PRO A 195 1.42 -26.49 -20.71
N ASN A 196 0.47 -26.48 -21.64
CA ASN A 196 -0.94 -26.64 -21.41
C ASN A 196 -1.34 -28.02 -21.95
N GLU A 197 -1.90 -28.87 -21.10
CA GLU A 197 -2.67 -30.08 -21.45
C GLU A 197 -3.48 -30.43 -20.18
N LEU A 198 -4.76 -30.79 -20.15
CA LEU A 198 -5.90 -30.79 -21.06
C LEU A 198 -7.08 -31.20 -20.16
N SER A 199 -8.19 -30.47 -20.17
CA SER A 199 -9.42 -30.78 -19.41
C SER A 199 -10.29 -31.84 -20.14
N PRO A 200 -11.52 -32.18 -19.69
CA PRO A 200 -11.95 -33.02 -18.55
C PRO A 200 -12.87 -34.19 -19.00
N LYS A 201 -13.15 -35.21 -18.16
CA LYS A 201 -14.42 -36.00 -18.21
C LYS A 201 -14.82 -36.56 -16.84
N ASN A 202 -16.14 -36.59 -16.65
CA ASN A 202 -16.89 -36.74 -15.42
C ASN A 202 -17.15 -38.19 -14.98
N GLU A 203 -17.81 -38.25 -13.81
CA GLU A 203 -18.83 -39.23 -13.38
C GLU A 203 -18.38 -40.51 -12.65
N ASP A 204 -18.64 -40.44 -11.35
CA ASP A 204 -19.53 -41.34 -10.61
C ASP A 204 -19.00 -42.62 -9.94
N THR A 205 -19.45 -42.70 -8.67
CA THR A 205 -19.81 -43.86 -7.86
C THR A 205 -18.84 -44.35 -6.77
N ASN A 206 -19.37 -44.24 -5.54
CA ASN A 206 -19.51 -45.31 -4.54
C ASN A 206 -18.42 -45.54 -3.48
N THR A 207 -18.76 -45.09 -2.26
CA THR A 207 -18.87 -45.84 -0.98
C THR A 207 -17.87 -46.95 -0.62
N GLN A 208 -17.53 -46.92 0.68
CA GLN A 208 -17.00 -47.96 1.59
C GLN A 208 -15.49 -47.85 1.84
N ASP A 209 -15.10 -47.34 3.01
CA ASP A 209 -15.02 -48.04 4.30
C ASP A 209 -13.80 -48.98 4.38
N SER A 210 -12.81 -48.58 5.18
CA SER A 210 -12.07 -49.50 6.06
C SER A 210 -11.12 -48.67 6.92
N SER A 211 -11.32 -48.80 8.22
CA SER A 211 -10.34 -48.57 9.28
C SER A 211 -8.96 -49.15 8.95
N ILE A 212 -7.91 -48.48 9.43
CA ILE A 212 -6.86 -48.96 10.36
C ILE A 212 -6.12 -47.72 10.88
#